data_AF-A0A485AUA3-F1
#
_entry.id   AF-A0A485AUA3-F1
#
_cell.length_a   1.000
_cell.length_b   1.000
_cell.length_c   1.000
_cell.angle_alpha   90.00
_cell.angle_beta   90.00
_cell.angle_gamma   90.00
#
_symmetry.space_group_name_H-M   'P 1'
#
loop_
_entity.id
_entity.type
_entity.pdbx_description
1 polymer ?
#
loop_
_entity_poly.entity_id
_entity_poly.type
_entity_poly.pdbx_seq_one_letter_code
_entity_poly.pdbx_strand_id
1 'polypeptide(L)' 'MNRRAFGDKLTVIYDIDEEVNCFIPSLLIQPLVENAIVHGIQRSKGKGVVTISITESGNRVRISVRDTGPGIDPQVDRSR' A
#
# COMPACT_ATOMS: atom_id res chain seq x y z
N MET A 1 4.84 18.17 1.69
CA MET A 1 4.32 16.83 2.08
C MET A 1 5.13 16.36 3.28
N ASN A 2 4.51 16.28 4.46
CA ASN A 2 5.23 16.20 5.75
C ASN A 2 5.87 14.83 5.99
N ARG A 3 7.20 14.76 5.83
CA ARG A 3 8.08 13.67 6.26
C ARG A 3 8.12 13.62 7.79
N ARG A 4 7.11 13.03 8.43
CA ARG A 4 7.07 12.79 9.88
C ARG A 4 7.29 11.32 10.19
N ALA A 5 8.51 11.04 10.67
CA ALA A 5 8.92 10.01 11.63
C ALA A 5 8.32 8.58 11.52
N PHE A 6 8.58 7.85 10.43
CA PHE A 6 8.48 6.37 10.47
C PHE A 6 9.82 5.65 10.75
N GLY A 7 10.91 6.41 10.96
CA GLY A 7 12.23 5.90 11.35
C GLY A 7 12.76 4.80 10.42
N ASP A 8 13.84 4.13 10.81
CA ASP A 8 14.40 2.96 10.08
C ASP A 8 13.44 1.74 10.03
N LYS A 9 12.18 1.89 10.43
CA LYS A 9 11.18 0.82 10.56
C LYS A 9 10.22 0.69 9.38
N LEU A 10 10.20 1.64 8.45
CA LEU A 10 9.33 1.57 7.26
C LEU A 10 10.14 1.78 5.98
N THR A 11 10.01 0.85 5.05
CA THR A 11 10.49 0.98 3.68
C THR A 11 9.28 1.11 2.76
N VAL A 12 9.30 2.10 1.87
CA VAL A 12 8.28 2.26 0.84
C VAL A 12 8.92 1.95 -0.51
N ILE A 13 8.32 1.04 -1.26
CA ILE A 13 8.75 0.66 -2.61
C ILE A 13 7.70 1.14 -3.60
N TYR A 14 8.14 1.81 -4.65
CA TYR A 14 7.31 2.18 -5.79
C TYR A 14 7.71 1.31 -6.96
N ASP A 15 6.75 0.57 -7.49
CA ASP A 15 6.91 -0.34 -8.62
C ASP A 15 5.90 0.06 -9.70
N ILE A 16 6.28 1.09 -10.45
CA ILE A 16 5.39 1.80 -11.37
C ILE A 16 5.92 1.58 -12.77
N ASP A 17 5.08 0.99 -13.61
CA ASP A 17 5.33 0.89 -15.04
C ASP A 17 5.27 2.29 -15.67
N GLU A 18 6.37 2.74 -16.27
CA GLU A 18 6.51 4.08 -16.85
C GLU A 18 5.58 4.30 -18.06
N GLU A 19 5.15 3.22 -18.72
CA GLU A 19 4.24 3.28 -19.86
C GLU A 19 2.77 3.48 -19.43
N VAL A 20 2.47 3.28 -18.13
CA VAL A 20 1.11 3.48 -17.62
C VAL A 20 0.81 4.97 -17.47
N ASN A 21 -0.05 5.47 -18.34
CA ASN A 21 -0.61 6.82 -18.23
C ASN A 21 -2.12 6.76 -17.94
N CYS A 22 -2.52 7.06 -16.72
CA CYS A 22 -3.93 7.06 -16.33
C CYS A 22 -4.28 8.18 -15.34
N PHE A 23 -5.53 8.63 -15.38
CA PHE A 23 -6.08 9.55 -14.40
C PHE A 23 -6.74 8.76 -13.28
N ILE A 24 -6.38 9.10 -12.04
CA ILE A 24 -7.04 8.59 -10.85
C ILE A 24 -7.57 9.76 -10.01
N PRO A 25 -8.76 9.60 -9.40
CA PRO A 25 -9.19 10.52 -8.36
C PRO A 25 -8.12 10.69 -7.28
N SER A 26 -7.89 11.94 -6.88
CA SER A 26 -7.13 12.23 -5.68
C SER A 26 -7.80 11.51 -4.50
N LEU A 27 -7.01 10.92 -3.61
CA LEU A 27 -7.46 10.12 -2.45
C LEU A 27 -7.90 8.67 -2.71
N LEU A 28 -7.73 8.08 -3.90
CA LEU A 28 -7.97 6.63 -4.04
C LEU A 28 -6.89 5.79 -3.36
N ILE A 29 -5.62 6.17 -3.53
CA ILE A 29 -4.47 5.40 -3.03
C ILE A 29 -4.19 5.72 -1.56
N GLN A 30 -4.42 6.97 -1.15
CA GLN A 30 -4.14 7.44 0.21
C GLN A 30 -4.75 6.56 1.32
N PRO A 31 -6.05 6.21 1.33
CA PRO A 31 -6.64 5.39 2.38
C PRO A 31 -6.06 3.97 2.41
N LEU A 32 -5.67 3.41 1.25
CA LEU A 32 -5.03 2.08 1.19
C LEU A 32 -3.62 2.12 1.79
N VAL A 33 -2.85 3.17 1.51
CA VAL A 33 -1.52 3.38 2.08
C VAL A 33 -1.60 3.65 3.58
N GLU A 34 -2.56 4.47 4.03
CA GLU A 34 -2.81 4.69 5.45
C GLU A 34 -3.16 3.39 6.17
N ASN A 35 -4.02 2.55 5.59
CA ASN A 35 -4.36 1.24 6.15
C ASN A 35 -3.15 0.31 6.26
N ALA A 36 -2.34 0.21 5.19
CA ALA A 36 -1.12 -0.59 5.16
C ALA A 36 -0.13 -0.18 6.25
N ILE A 37 0.02 1.12 6.49
CA ILE A 37 0.97 1.66 7.47
C ILE A 37 0.43 1.50 8.91
N VAL A 38 -0.79 1.96 9.17
CA VAL A 38 -1.39 2.01 10.52
C VAL A 38 -1.81 0.62 11.00
N HIS A 39 -2.43 -0.18 10.14
CA HIS A 39 -2.96 -1.48 10.53
C HIS A 39 -2.01 -2.63 10.23
N GLY A 40 -1.24 -2.53 9.13
CA GLY A 40 -0.24 -3.54 8.77
C GLY A 40 1.08 -3.36 9.53
N ILE A 41 1.80 -2.28 9.25
CA ILE A 41 3.19 -2.13 9.70
C ILE A 41 3.33 -1.77 11.18
N GLN A 42 2.50 -0.87 11.73
CA GLN A 42 2.60 -0.51 13.17
C GLN A 42 2.40 -1.69 14.12
N ARG A 43 1.69 -2.74 13.70
CA ARG A 43 1.49 -3.96 14.49
C ARG A 43 2.70 -4.92 14.43
N SER A 44 3.63 -4.69 13.52
CA SER A 44 4.83 -5.52 13.37
C SER A 44 5.95 -5.08 14.32
N LYS A 45 6.68 -6.04 14.90
CA LYS A 45 7.83 -5.77 15.78
C LYS A 45 9.09 -5.34 15.00
N GLY A 46 9.12 -5.57 13.68
CA GLY A 46 10.30 -5.37 12.82
C GLY A 46 10.17 -4.24 11.81
N LYS A 47 11.12 -4.18 10.85
CA LYS A 47 11.00 -3.29 9.69
C LYS A 47 9.88 -3.80 8.79
N GLY A 48 8.96 -2.92 8.41
CA GLY A 48 7.88 -3.21 7.49
C GLY A 48 8.13 -2.63 6.11
N VAL A 49 7.60 -3.30 5.09
CA VAL A 49 7.64 -2.82 3.71
C VAL A 49 6.22 -2.54 3.25
N VAL A 50 6.01 -1.39 2.63
CA VAL A 50 4.80 -1.08 1.86
C VAL A 50 5.21 -0.91 0.40
N THR A 51 4.64 -1.72 -0.48
CA THR A 51 4.85 -1.65 -1.93
C THR A 51 3.61 -1.07 -2.59
N ILE A 52 3.81 -0.02 -3.38
CA ILE A 52 2.79 0.57 -4.23
C ILE A 52 3.13 0.19 -5.66
N SER A 53 2.29 -0.63 -6.30
CA SER A 53 2.50 -1.04 -7.69
C SER A 53 1.41 -0.53 -8.62
N ILE A 54 1.81 -0.05 -9.78
CA ILE A 54 0.93 0.38 -10.87
C ILE A 54 1.40 -0.33 -12.14
N THR A 55 0.51 -1.16 -12.72
CA THR A 55 0.85 -2.01 -13.87
C THR A 55 -0.31 -2.06 -14.86
N GLU A 56 -0.02 -2.20 -16.15
CA GLU A 56 -1.04 -2.55 -17.13
C GLU A 56 -1.57 -3.97 -16.89
N SER A 57 -2.86 -4.16 -17.09
CA SER A 57 -3.55 -5.44 -16.98
C SER A 57 -4.62 -5.54 -18.06
N GLY A 58 -4.18 -5.84 -19.29
CA GLY A 58 -5.04 -5.83 -20.47
C GLY A 58 -5.52 -4.42 -20.78
N ASN A 59 -6.84 -4.22 -20.79
CA ASN A 59 -7.46 -2.90 -21.02
C ASN A 59 -7.72 -2.10 -19.73
N ARG A 60 -7.03 -2.44 -18.64
CA ARG A 60 -7.19 -1.80 -17.32
C ARG A 60 -5.84 -1.52 -16.71
N VAL A 61 -5.81 -0.57 -15.78
CA VAL A 61 -4.67 -0.34 -14.90
C VAL A 61 -4.93 -1.05 -13.58
N ARG A 62 -3.96 -1.85 -13.13
CA ARG A 62 -3.95 -2.44 -11.80
C ARG A 62 -3.11 -1.59 -10.88
N ILE A 63 -3.76 -1.07 -9.84
CA ILE A 63 -3.12 -0.33 -8.76
C ILE A 63 -3.21 -1.20 -7.51
N SER A 64 -2.09 -1.42 -6.83
CA SER A 64 -2.05 -2.22 -5.61
C SER A 64 -1.21 -1.57 -4.54
N VAL A 65 -1.65 -1.74 -3.29
CA VAL A 65 -0.87 -1.42 -2.09
C VAL A 65 -0.74 -2.71 -1.31
N ARG A 66 0.50 -3.15 -1.10
CA ARG A 66 0.82 -4.38 -0.36
C ARG A 66 1.69 -4.03 0.83
N ASP A 67 1.39 -4.59 1.99
CA ASP A 67 2.24 -4.51 3.17
C ASP A 67 2.76 -5.88 3.62
N THR A 68 3.79 -5.86 4.46
CA THR A 68 4.36 -7.06 5.11
C THR A 68 3.91 -7.20 6.56
N GLY A 69 2.76 -6.63 6.92
CA GLY A 69 2.16 -6.75 8.24
C GLY A 69 1.57 -8.16 8.48
N PRO A 70 1.02 -8.40 9.68
CA PRO A 70 0.49 -9.71 10.07
C PRO A 70 -0.81 -10.11 9.35
N GLY A 71 -1.34 -9.25 8.47
CA GLY A 71 -2.62 -9.45 7.81
C GLY A 71 -3.82 -9.06 8.67
N ILE A 72 -5.01 -9.24 8.09
CA ILE A 72 -6.30 -8.99 8.76
C ILE A 72 -6.72 -10.25 9.52
N ASP A 73 -7.33 -10.08 10.69
CA ASP A 73 -7.88 -11.20 11.45
C ASP A 73 -8.91 -11.97 10.58
N PRO A 74 -8.77 -13.30 10.41
CA PRO A 74 -9.70 -14.10 9.61
C PRO A 74 -11.17 -14.00 10.05
N GLN A 75 -11.45 -13.61 11.30
CA GLN A 75 -12.81 -13.39 11.78
C GLN A 75 -13.42 -12.06 11.29
N VAL A 76 -12.58 -11.08 10.98
CA VAL A 76 -12.96 -9.80 10.36
C VAL A 76 -13.13 -9.96 8.83
N ASP A 77 -12.44 -10.92 8.22
CA ASP A 77 -12.50 -11.26 6.79
C ASP A 77 -13.78 -12.02 6.37
N ARG A 78 -14.89 -11.80 7.08
CA ARG A 78 -16.19 -12.45 6.80
C ARG A 78 -17.15 -11.51 6.06
N SER A 79 -16.70 -10.87 5.00
CA SER A 79 -17.59 -10.31 3.96
C SER A 79 -16.78 -9.56 2.91
N ARG A 80 -16.52 -10.20 1.77
CA ARG A 80 -16.50 -9.58 0.43
C ARG A 80 -16.49 -10.66 -0.65
#